data_AF-A0A954IBZ8-F1
#
_entry.id   AF-A0A954IBZ8-F1
#
_cell.length_a   1.000
_cell.length_b   1.000
_cell.length_c   1.000
_cell.angle_alpha   90.00
_cell.angle_beta   90.00
_cell.angle_gamma   90.00
#
_symmetry.space_group_name_H-M   'P 1'
#
loop_
_entity.id
_entity.type
_entity.pdbx_description
1 polymer ?
#
loop_
_entity_poly.entity_id
_entity_poly.type
_entity_poly.pdbx_seq_one_letter_code
_entity_poly.pdbx_strand_id
1 'polypeptide(L)'
;SLPNYLIEGPLTWPGQHAGFLGAKHDPWQINHDPNDPAFRIDSLTLPGDLPSSRLVSRRSLLDQLNAPTAATRDPRIAAFADQQDVAFSLLTSAAVADAFEITSENEETRQRYGRNKFGQSLLLSRRLAEAGVPIIQATMGIVQTWDTHVDNWGRLKNTLLPQLDQGLAALMDDLSTSGLLEQTMVVVMGEFGRTPRVSTLPGQTIPGRDHWAHAYSGLFAGAGIQGGQVIGQTDDSAAYPLTQPWSPADVCTTIYDALGVSPEAMVIDPLQRPNHLMNGQVITPFYSAAS
;
A
#
# COMPACT_ATOMS: atom_id res chain seq x y z
N SER A 1 0.48 3.15 1.27
CA SER A 1 1.26 4.37 1.35
C SER A 1 2.64 3.98 0.88
N LEU A 2 3.25 4.68 -0.07
CA LEU A 2 4.53 5.33 0.26
C LEU A 2 4.44 5.71 1.73
N PRO A 3 4.96 4.90 2.68
CA PRO A 3 4.38 4.96 4.00
C PRO A 3 4.63 6.28 4.71
N ASN A 4 3.69 7.24 4.58
CA ASN A 4 3.24 7.99 5.72
C ASN A 4 2.69 6.97 6.70
N TYR A 5 3.13 7.05 7.94
CA TYR A 5 2.46 6.34 9.00
C TYR A 5 0.98 6.75 9.04
N LEU A 6 0.10 5.78 9.26
CA LEU A 6 -1.23 6.02 9.79
C LEU A 6 -1.07 6.44 11.26
N ILE A 7 -0.67 7.69 11.48
CA ILE A 7 -0.50 8.31 12.80
C ILE A 7 -1.34 9.59 12.88
N GLU A 8 -2.07 9.71 13.98
CA GLU A 8 -2.65 10.96 14.46
C GLU A 8 -2.22 11.13 15.91
N GLY A 9 -1.39 12.16 16.17
CA GLY A 9 -0.82 12.39 17.49
C GLY A 9 0.00 11.18 18.00
N PRO A 10 -0.26 10.66 19.22
CA PRO A 10 0.50 9.54 19.79
C PRO A 10 0.06 8.15 19.30
N LEU A 11 -0.94 8.06 18.41
CA LEU A 11 -1.54 6.78 18.02
C LEU A 11 -0.79 6.14 16.84
N THR A 12 -0.01 5.10 17.11
CA THR A 12 0.53 4.21 16.07
C THR A 12 -0.49 3.13 15.75
N TRP A 13 -1.08 3.15 14.55
CA TRP A 13 -2.05 2.14 14.17
C TRP A 13 -1.40 0.76 13.94
N PRO A 14 -2.02 -0.33 14.43
CA PRO A 14 -1.55 -1.70 14.20
C PRO A 14 -1.46 -2.05 12.71
N GLY A 15 -0.57 -2.99 12.36
CA GLY A 15 -0.46 -3.52 10.99
C GLY A 15 0.43 -2.71 10.04
N GLN A 16 1.12 -1.67 10.53
CA GLN A 16 2.09 -0.88 9.74
C GLN A 16 3.50 -1.50 9.70
N HIS A 17 3.71 -2.52 10.51
CA HIS A 17 4.97 -3.24 10.69
C HIS A 17 4.69 -4.74 10.63
N ALA A 18 5.73 -5.54 10.44
CA ALA A 18 5.62 -6.99 10.29
C ALA A 18 5.26 -7.71 11.60
N GLY A 19 5.18 -6.98 12.72
CA GLY A 19 4.74 -7.50 14.01
C GLY A 19 5.64 -8.64 14.49
N PHE A 20 5.05 -9.80 14.77
CA PHE A 20 5.79 -10.96 15.29
C PHE A 20 6.78 -11.57 14.28
N LEU A 21 6.66 -11.27 12.99
CA LEU A 21 7.62 -11.70 11.97
C LEU A 21 8.99 -11.01 12.15
N GLY A 22 9.00 -9.87 12.85
CA GLY A 22 10.19 -9.12 13.21
C GLY A 22 10.55 -8.04 12.18
N ALA A 23 11.38 -7.10 12.62
CA ALA A 23 11.71 -5.87 11.89
C ALA A 23 12.34 -6.10 10.49
N LYS A 24 12.93 -7.27 10.26
CA LYS A 24 13.47 -7.67 8.95
C LYS A 24 12.44 -7.72 7.83
N HIS A 25 11.18 -7.87 8.18
CA HIS A 25 10.05 -7.94 7.26
C HIS A 25 9.25 -6.64 7.24
N ASP A 26 9.69 -5.61 7.98
CA ASP A 26 9.00 -4.32 7.97
C ASP A 26 9.01 -3.72 6.56
N PRO A 27 7.89 -3.11 6.14
CA PRO A 27 7.85 -2.43 4.86
C PRO A 27 8.82 -1.25 4.88
N TRP A 28 9.50 -1.02 3.77
CA TRP A 28 10.30 0.18 3.63
C TRP A 28 9.41 1.41 3.46
N GLN A 29 9.63 2.40 4.32
CA GLN A 29 8.74 3.55 4.45
C GLN A 29 9.31 4.79 3.74
N ILE A 30 8.50 5.42 2.89
CA ILE A 30 8.85 6.62 2.13
C ILE A 30 8.01 7.76 2.69
N ASN A 31 8.68 8.63 3.46
CA ASN A 31 8.04 9.73 4.19
C ASN A 31 8.11 11.09 3.48
N HIS A 32 8.75 11.16 2.30
CA HIS A 32 8.91 12.39 1.53
C HIS A 32 7.77 12.54 0.51
N ASP A 33 7.48 13.77 0.10
CA ASP A 33 6.49 14.07 -0.94
C ASP A 33 7.11 13.93 -2.34
N PRO A 34 6.70 12.96 -3.17
CA PRO A 34 7.25 12.80 -4.54
C PRO A 34 6.94 13.97 -5.48
N ASN A 35 6.01 14.85 -5.10
CA ASN A 35 5.71 16.07 -5.84
C ASN A 35 6.72 17.20 -5.60
N ASP A 36 7.49 17.13 -4.50
CA ASP A 36 8.53 18.10 -4.18
C ASP A 36 9.67 18.04 -5.22
N PRO A 37 10.07 19.17 -5.83
CA PRO A 37 11.24 19.19 -6.73
C PRO A 37 12.53 18.64 -6.11
N ALA A 38 12.68 18.79 -4.79
CA ALA A 38 13.79 18.28 -4.00
C ALA A 38 13.60 16.84 -3.52
N PHE A 39 12.51 16.15 -3.92
CA PHE A 39 12.27 14.77 -3.56
C PHE A 39 13.45 13.89 -3.96
N ARG A 40 14.18 13.40 -2.97
CA ARG A 40 15.25 12.42 -3.10
C ARG A 40 15.13 11.49 -1.90
N ILE A 41 15.53 10.24 -2.10
CA ILE A 41 15.60 9.30 -0.99
C ILE A 41 17.03 9.30 -0.48
N ASP A 42 17.28 10.00 0.63
CA ASP A 42 18.61 10.12 1.23
C ASP A 42 19.25 8.76 1.55
N SER A 43 18.42 7.75 1.83
CA SER A 43 18.86 6.37 2.07
C SER A 43 19.31 5.64 0.81
N LEU A 44 18.94 6.11 -0.39
CA LEU A 44 19.32 5.53 -1.69
C LEU A 44 20.46 6.28 -2.38
N THR A 45 20.72 7.52 -2.00
CA THR A 45 21.90 8.25 -2.46
C THR A 45 23.13 7.74 -1.72
N LEU A 46 23.98 7.02 -2.43
CA LEU A 46 25.29 6.64 -1.93
C LEU A 46 26.09 7.92 -1.61
N PRO A 47 26.73 8.04 -0.42
CA PRO A 47 27.54 9.21 -0.12
C PRO A 47 28.71 9.33 -1.12
N GLY A 48 28.61 10.26 -2.08
CA GLY A 48 29.61 10.53 -3.11
C GLY A 48 29.73 9.44 -4.18
N ASP A 49 30.76 9.54 -5.03
CA ASP A 49 31.13 8.61 -6.14
C ASP A 49 31.49 7.19 -5.66
N LEU A 50 30.66 6.57 -4.84
CA LEU A 50 30.81 5.19 -4.38
C LEU A 50 30.08 4.27 -5.35
N PRO A 51 30.78 3.57 -6.26
CA PRO A 51 30.16 2.57 -7.11
C PRO A 51 29.55 1.45 -6.27
N SER A 52 28.47 0.83 -6.76
CA SER A 52 27.76 -0.29 -6.10
C SER A 52 28.71 -1.44 -5.70
N SER A 53 29.76 -1.69 -6.48
CA SER A 53 30.82 -2.66 -6.17
C SER A 53 31.54 -2.37 -4.84
N ARG A 54 31.73 -1.09 -4.50
CA ARG A 54 32.38 -0.65 -3.27
C ARG A 54 31.46 -0.77 -2.05
N LEU A 55 30.15 -0.61 -2.24
CA LEU A 55 29.16 -0.96 -1.22
C LEU A 55 29.14 -2.46 -0.91
N VAL A 56 29.11 -3.31 -1.95
CA VAL A 56 29.18 -4.78 -1.80
C VAL A 56 30.44 -5.19 -1.04
N SER A 57 31.57 -4.55 -1.35
CA SER A 57 32.84 -4.79 -0.66
C SER A 57 32.77 -4.38 0.83
N ARG A 58 32.13 -3.24 1.13
CA ARG A 58 31.94 -2.78 2.52
C ARG A 58 30.98 -3.66 3.31
N ARG A 59 29.89 -4.14 2.68
CA ARG A 59 28.97 -5.09 3.33
C ARG A 59 29.67 -6.40 3.65
N SER A 60 30.42 -6.95 2.69
CA SER A 60 31.21 -8.17 2.93
C SER A 60 32.21 -8.01 4.08
N LEU A 61 32.89 -6.86 4.18
CA LEU A 61 33.78 -6.58 5.30
C LEU A 61 33.02 -6.46 6.64
N LEU A 62 31.87 -5.77 6.64
CA LEU A 62 31.03 -5.65 7.81
C LEU A 62 30.51 -7.01 8.29
N ASP A 63 30.12 -7.89 7.36
CA ASP A 63 29.68 -9.25 7.66
C ASP A 63 30.82 -10.08 8.26
N GLN A 64 32.03 -9.97 7.71
CA GLN A 64 33.24 -10.62 8.25
C GLN A 64 33.57 -10.12 9.67
N LEU A 65 33.44 -8.83 9.93
CA LEU A 65 33.67 -8.24 11.26
C LEU A 65 32.58 -8.62 12.27
N ASN A 66 31.35 -8.83 11.80
CA ASN A 66 30.20 -9.14 12.65
C ASN A 66 30.01 -10.65 12.89
N ALA A 67 30.53 -11.51 12.02
CA ALA A 67 30.46 -12.96 12.12
C ALA A 67 30.83 -13.54 13.51
N PRO A 68 31.83 -13.01 14.26
CA PRO A 68 32.17 -13.51 15.60
C PRO A 68 31.15 -13.19 16.70
N THR A 69 30.23 -12.24 16.48
CA THR A 69 29.30 -11.71 17.51
C THR A 69 27.83 -12.05 17.25
N ALA A 70 27.52 -12.76 16.15
CA ALA A 70 26.15 -13.07 15.75
C ALA A 70 25.37 -13.87 16.82
N ALA A 71 26.05 -14.73 17.59
CA ALA A 71 25.42 -15.56 18.62
C ALA A 71 25.10 -14.83 19.94
N THR A 72 25.61 -13.61 20.16
CA THR A 72 25.48 -12.85 21.42
C THR A 72 24.81 -11.48 21.26
N ARG A 73 24.22 -11.20 20.09
CA ARG A 73 23.63 -9.89 19.79
C ARG A 73 22.32 -9.66 20.54
N ASP A 74 22.17 -8.45 21.09
CA ASP A 74 20.88 -7.90 21.54
C ASP A 74 19.88 -7.99 20.37
N PRO A 75 18.64 -8.47 20.59
CA PRO A 75 17.60 -8.54 19.58
C PRO A 75 17.39 -7.23 18.80
N ARG A 76 17.62 -6.07 19.41
CA ARG A 76 17.54 -4.75 18.75
C ARG A 76 18.67 -4.50 17.74
N ILE A 77 19.86 -5.04 18.01
CA ILE A 77 21.02 -4.95 17.11
C ILE A 77 20.84 -5.91 15.93
N ALA A 78 20.25 -7.08 16.16
CA ALA A 78 19.88 -8.01 15.09
C ALA A 78 18.80 -7.40 14.16
N ALA A 79 17.74 -6.81 14.73
CA ALA A 79 16.72 -6.08 13.98
C ALA A 79 17.30 -4.96 13.09
N PHE A 80 18.28 -4.20 13.61
CA PHE A 80 18.95 -3.17 12.83
C PHE A 80 19.83 -3.74 11.70
N ALA A 81 20.51 -4.87 11.92
CA ALA A 81 21.31 -5.53 10.90
C ALA A 81 20.46 -6.08 9.75
N ASP A 82 19.26 -6.60 10.05
CA ASP A 82 18.34 -7.10 9.05
C ASP A 82 17.68 -5.96 8.23
N GLN A 83 17.32 -4.84 8.88
CA GLN A 83 16.88 -3.63 8.18
C GLN A 83 17.97 -3.11 7.23
N GLN A 84 19.25 -3.24 7.60
CA GLN A 84 20.36 -2.93 6.72
C GLN A 84 20.44 -3.87 5.51
N ASP A 85 20.14 -5.17 5.65
CA ASP A 85 20.17 -6.12 4.53
C ASP A 85 19.06 -5.84 3.50
N VAL A 86 17.84 -5.55 3.97
CA VAL A 86 16.73 -5.16 3.08
C VAL A 86 17.06 -3.85 2.36
N ALA A 87 17.50 -2.83 3.11
CA ALA A 87 17.93 -1.57 2.53
C ALA A 87 19.08 -1.77 1.54
N PHE A 88 20.04 -2.65 1.85
CA PHE A 88 21.15 -2.98 0.97
C PHE A 88 20.69 -3.65 -0.33
N SER A 89 19.76 -4.62 -0.25
CA SER A 89 19.22 -5.28 -1.45
C SER A 89 18.52 -4.29 -2.39
N LEU A 90 17.73 -3.36 -1.82
CA LEU A 90 17.05 -2.30 -2.55
C LEU A 90 18.05 -1.29 -3.14
N LEU A 91 19.06 -0.91 -2.37
CA LEU A 91 20.17 -0.04 -2.80
C LEU A 91 20.99 -0.62 -3.94
N THR A 92 21.20 -1.93 -3.94
CA THR A 92 21.95 -2.61 -5.00
C THR A 92 21.12 -2.89 -6.25
N SER A 93 19.79 -2.72 -6.18
CA SER A 93 18.93 -2.80 -7.35
C SER A 93 18.91 -1.46 -8.08
N ALA A 94 19.65 -1.37 -9.18
CA ALA A 94 19.66 -0.19 -10.03
C ALA A 94 18.23 0.20 -10.49
N ALA A 95 17.40 -0.79 -10.82
CA ALA A 95 16.02 -0.56 -11.23
C ALA A 95 15.17 0.10 -10.13
N VAL A 96 15.34 -0.30 -8.86
CA VAL A 96 14.61 0.32 -7.74
C VAL A 96 15.13 1.73 -7.50
N ALA A 97 16.45 1.95 -7.52
CA ALA A 97 17.02 3.29 -7.40
C ALA A 97 16.50 4.23 -8.50
N ASP A 98 16.50 3.77 -9.75
CA ASP A 98 15.98 4.51 -10.90
C ASP A 98 14.48 4.80 -10.74
N ALA A 99 13.70 3.89 -10.14
CA ALA A 99 12.29 4.12 -9.89
C ALA A 99 12.04 5.36 -9.00
N PHE A 100 12.94 5.66 -8.06
CA PHE A 100 12.83 6.85 -7.20
C PHE A 100 13.24 8.16 -7.86
N GLU A 101 13.91 8.11 -9.01
CA GLU A 101 14.22 9.30 -9.81
C GLU A 101 12.99 9.79 -10.59
N ILE A 102 11.94 10.18 -9.84
CA ILE A 102 10.66 10.66 -10.40
C ILE A 102 10.82 11.92 -11.25
N THR A 103 11.92 12.66 -11.10
CA THR A 103 12.26 13.79 -11.97
C THR A 103 12.71 13.39 -13.36
N SER A 104 12.95 12.11 -13.62
CA SER A 104 13.17 11.58 -14.98
C SER A 104 11.88 11.49 -15.81
N GLU A 105 10.71 11.52 -15.16
CA GLU A 105 9.42 11.59 -15.84
C GLU A 105 9.22 12.96 -16.49
N ASN A 106 8.69 12.97 -17.70
CA ASN A 106 8.36 14.22 -18.38
C ASN A 106 7.22 14.96 -17.66
N GLU A 107 7.18 16.28 -17.77
CA GLU A 107 6.19 17.09 -17.06
C GLU A 107 4.76 16.73 -17.45
N GLU A 108 4.50 16.38 -18.71
CA GLU A 108 3.17 15.95 -19.17
C GLU A 108 2.67 14.73 -18.39
N THR A 109 3.50 13.71 -18.19
CA THR A 109 3.18 12.52 -17.40
C THR A 109 2.92 12.89 -15.95
N ARG A 110 3.78 13.74 -15.37
CA ARG A 110 3.56 14.23 -14.00
C ARG A 110 2.24 14.99 -13.85
N GLN A 111 1.85 15.76 -14.87
CA GLN A 111 0.58 16.48 -14.89
C GLN A 111 -0.62 15.55 -15.06
N ARG A 112 -0.53 14.48 -15.88
CA ARG A 112 -1.60 13.48 -16.02
C ARG A 112 -2.00 12.86 -14.69
N TYR A 113 -1.02 12.45 -13.88
CA TYR A 113 -1.25 11.93 -12.53
C TYR A 113 -1.72 13.01 -11.53
N GLY A 114 -1.52 14.28 -11.86
CA GLY A 114 -1.79 15.43 -11.00
C GLY A 114 -0.60 15.80 -10.12
N ARG A 115 -0.29 17.11 -10.06
CA ARG A 115 0.79 17.69 -9.25
C ARG A 115 0.39 17.85 -7.78
N ASN A 116 0.05 16.73 -7.17
CA ASN A 116 -0.25 16.59 -5.75
C ASN A 116 0.43 15.32 -5.21
N LYS A 117 0.60 15.24 -3.89
CA LYS A 117 1.31 14.13 -3.24
C LYS A 117 0.75 12.76 -3.63
N PHE A 118 -0.58 12.60 -3.67
CA PHE A 118 -1.20 11.30 -3.96
C PHE A 118 -1.00 10.86 -5.42
N GLY A 119 -1.26 11.75 -6.38
CA GLY A 119 -1.03 11.52 -7.79
C GLY A 119 0.42 11.13 -8.08
N GLN A 120 1.38 11.88 -7.54
CA GLN A 120 2.80 11.54 -7.70
C GLN A 120 3.20 10.26 -6.94
N SER A 121 2.48 9.90 -5.88
CA SER A 121 2.67 8.61 -5.21
C SER A 121 2.24 7.43 -6.10
N LEU A 122 1.16 7.60 -6.87
CA LEU A 122 0.73 6.60 -7.84
C LEU A 122 1.69 6.50 -9.03
N LEU A 123 2.25 7.63 -9.49
CA LEU A 123 3.31 7.64 -10.51
C LEU A 123 4.57 6.91 -10.02
N LEU A 124 4.98 7.13 -8.77
CA LEU A 124 6.09 6.38 -8.18
C LEU A 124 5.73 4.89 -8.04
N SER A 125 4.48 4.57 -7.71
CA SER A 125 4.00 3.17 -7.63
C SER A 125 4.09 2.46 -8.98
N ARG A 126 3.71 3.13 -10.07
CA ARG A 126 3.92 2.65 -11.45
C ARG A 126 5.40 2.30 -11.72
N ARG A 127 6.32 3.21 -11.37
CA ARG A 127 7.78 3.00 -11.53
C ARG A 127 8.30 1.84 -10.69
N LEU A 128 7.81 1.69 -9.46
CA LEU A 128 8.18 0.58 -8.58
C LEU A 128 7.64 -0.76 -9.12
N ALA A 129 6.45 -0.77 -9.71
CA ALA A 129 5.90 -1.96 -10.37
C ALA A 129 6.75 -2.37 -11.58
N GLU A 130 7.19 -1.39 -12.40
CA GLU A 130 8.15 -1.63 -13.50
C GLU A 130 9.49 -2.18 -13.02
N ALA A 131 9.95 -1.73 -11.85
CA ALA A 131 11.17 -2.23 -11.21
C ALA A 131 10.99 -3.61 -10.54
N GLY A 132 9.80 -4.20 -10.60
CA GLY A 132 9.50 -5.52 -10.05
C GLY A 132 9.29 -5.55 -8.54
N VAL A 133 8.92 -4.43 -7.92
CA VAL A 133 8.58 -4.41 -6.48
C VAL A 133 7.26 -5.16 -6.27
N PRO A 134 7.24 -6.24 -5.45
CA PRO A 134 6.13 -7.19 -5.43
C PRO A 134 4.88 -6.67 -4.72
N ILE A 135 5.04 -5.78 -3.73
CA ILE A 135 3.93 -5.20 -2.98
C ILE A 135 4.20 -3.71 -2.82
N ILE A 136 3.27 -2.90 -3.34
CA ILE A 136 3.32 -1.45 -3.26
C ILE A 136 2.00 -0.99 -2.68
N GLN A 137 2.06 -0.32 -1.54
CA GLN A 137 0.90 0.34 -0.98
C GLN A 137 0.98 1.81 -1.40
N ALA A 138 -0.12 2.46 -1.78
CA ALA A 138 -0.23 3.93 -1.86
C ALA A 138 -1.41 4.38 -0.99
N THR A 139 -1.26 5.44 -0.21
CA THR A 139 -2.33 5.93 0.68
C THR A 139 -2.43 7.42 0.52
N MET A 140 -3.67 7.89 0.49
CA MET A 140 -3.97 9.30 0.39
C MET A 140 -3.99 9.93 1.79
N GLY A 141 -3.05 10.84 2.03
CA GLY A 141 -2.97 11.62 3.26
C GLY A 141 -2.41 10.86 4.47
N ILE A 142 -2.83 11.30 5.66
CA ILE A 142 -2.56 10.68 6.96
C ILE A 142 -3.75 9.81 7.39
N VAL A 143 -3.67 9.19 8.57
CA VAL A 143 -4.84 8.50 9.13
C VAL A 143 -6.05 9.43 9.23
N GLN A 144 -7.26 8.89 9.08
CA GLN A 144 -8.52 9.66 9.08
C GLN A 144 -8.66 10.69 7.94
N THR A 145 -7.79 10.67 6.93
CA THR A 145 -7.97 11.54 5.74
C THR A 145 -9.31 11.32 5.06
N TRP A 146 -9.85 10.11 5.14
CA TRP A 146 -11.18 9.77 4.62
C TRP A 146 -12.31 9.91 5.64
N ASP A 147 -12.01 10.31 6.89
CA ASP A 147 -12.98 10.55 7.98
C ASP A 147 -13.73 11.84 7.80
N THR A 148 -14.78 11.75 6.99
CA THR A 148 -15.67 12.85 6.62
C THR A 148 -16.84 13.03 7.60
N HIS A 149 -16.57 12.98 8.91
CA HIS A 149 -17.57 13.31 9.94
C HIS A 149 -18.03 14.77 9.89
N VAL A 150 -17.23 15.63 9.25
CA VAL A 150 -17.51 17.03 8.98
C VAL A 150 -17.19 17.32 7.52
N ASP A 151 -18.03 18.12 6.88
CA ASP A 151 -17.87 18.56 5.49
C ASP A 151 -17.68 17.42 4.48
N ASN A 152 -18.55 16.41 4.54
CA ASN A 152 -18.41 15.23 3.70
C ASN A 152 -18.39 15.58 2.19
N TRP A 153 -19.32 16.43 1.75
CA TRP A 153 -19.40 16.78 0.33
C TRP A 153 -18.28 17.71 -0.12
N GLY A 154 -17.90 18.71 0.69
CA GLY A 154 -16.81 19.62 0.36
C GLY A 154 -15.48 18.89 0.25
N ARG A 155 -15.14 18.08 1.24
CA ARG A 155 -13.90 17.27 1.24
C ARG A 155 -13.87 16.27 0.09
N LEU A 156 -14.95 15.52 -0.13
CA LEU A 156 -15.01 14.55 -1.21
C LEU A 156 -14.88 15.23 -2.58
N LYS A 157 -15.69 16.26 -2.84
CA LYS A 157 -15.76 16.91 -4.15
C LYS A 157 -14.52 17.73 -4.48
N ASN A 158 -13.92 18.42 -3.52
CA ASN A 158 -12.90 19.43 -3.78
C ASN A 158 -11.48 18.96 -3.46
N THR A 159 -11.31 17.80 -2.82
CA THR A 159 -9.99 17.34 -2.38
C THR A 159 -9.77 15.85 -2.62
N LEU A 160 -10.64 14.99 -2.09
CA LEU A 160 -10.39 13.55 -2.07
C LEU A 160 -10.63 12.89 -3.44
N LEU A 161 -11.85 13.00 -3.97
CA LEU A 161 -12.23 12.32 -5.21
C LEU A 161 -11.47 12.83 -6.44
N PRO A 162 -11.24 14.14 -6.65
CA PRO A 162 -10.52 14.61 -7.84
C PRO A 162 -9.08 14.08 -7.94
N GLN A 163 -8.35 14.03 -6.82
CA GLN A 163 -6.97 13.52 -6.82
C GLN A 163 -6.94 12.01 -7.01
N LEU A 164 -7.89 11.29 -6.38
CA LEU A 164 -8.04 9.84 -6.56
C LEU A 164 -8.35 9.50 -8.01
N ASP A 165 -9.38 10.12 -8.58
CA ASP A 165 -9.86 9.87 -9.93
C ASP A 165 -8.77 10.14 -10.98
N GLN A 166 -8.14 11.33 -10.92
CA GLN A 166 -7.08 11.71 -11.85
C GLN A 166 -5.88 10.77 -11.77
N GLY A 167 -5.36 10.52 -10.57
CA GLY A 167 -4.16 9.71 -10.38
C GLY A 167 -4.39 8.23 -10.69
N LEU A 168 -5.54 7.69 -10.30
CA LEU A 168 -5.89 6.29 -10.55
C LEU A 168 -6.14 6.04 -12.04
N ALA A 169 -6.84 6.94 -12.74
CA ALA A 169 -7.05 6.82 -14.18
C ALA A 169 -5.70 6.76 -14.93
N ALA A 170 -4.78 7.67 -14.63
CA ALA A 170 -3.45 7.68 -15.23
C ALA A 170 -2.65 6.39 -14.92
N LEU A 171 -2.74 5.87 -13.69
CA LEU A 171 -2.11 4.60 -13.32
C LEU A 171 -2.67 3.43 -14.13
N MET A 172 -4.00 3.34 -14.23
CA MET A 172 -4.67 2.28 -14.98
C MET A 172 -4.32 2.33 -16.46
N ASP A 173 -4.29 3.51 -17.08
CA ASP A 173 -3.90 3.70 -18.48
C ASP A 173 -2.47 3.24 -18.73
N ASP A 174 -1.52 3.63 -17.86
CA ASP A 174 -0.11 3.28 -18.01
C ASP A 174 0.14 1.78 -17.78
N LEU A 175 -0.47 1.18 -16.76
CA LEU A 175 -0.37 -0.26 -16.50
C LEU A 175 -1.01 -1.08 -17.62
N SER A 176 -2.13 -0.62 -18.18
CA SER A 176 -2.76 -1.28 -19.32
C SER A 176 -1.90 -1.17 -20.57
N THR A 177 -1.38 0.02 -20.87
CA THR A 177 -0.59 0.28 -22.09
C THR A 177 0.75 -0.46 -22.07
N SER A 178 1.36 -0.60 -20.90
CA SER A 178 2.60 -1.35 -20.72
C SER A 178 2.41 -2.87 -20.65
N GLY A 179 1.16 -3.35 -20.52
CA GLY A 179 0.84 -4.76 -20.27
C GLY A 179 1.05 -5.21 -18.82
N LEU A 180 1.58 -4.34 -17.95
CA LEU A 180 1.81 -4.67 -16.53
C LEU A 180 0.52 -4.97 -15.76
N LEU A 181 -0.61 -4.44 -16.21
CA LEU A 181 -1.91 -4.71 -15.58
C LEU A 181 -2.26 -6.22 -15.61
N GLU A 182 -1.76 -6.98 -16.60
CA GLU A 182 -1.99 -8.42 -16.66
C GLU A 182 -1.32 -9.18 -15.51
N GLN A 183 -0.25 -8.61 -14.94
CA GLN A 183 0.57 -9.21 -13.88
C GLN A 183 0.45 -8.49 -12.53
N THR A 184 -0.28 -7.38 -12.48
CA THR A 184 -0.42 -6.54 -11.29
C THR A 184 -1.88 -6.49 -10.85
N MET A 185 -2.16 -6.92 -9.63
CA MET A 185 -3.47 -6.69 -9.01
C MET A 185 -3.52 -5.28 -8.42
N VAL A 186 -4.37 -4.42 -8.96
CA VAL A 186 -4.65 -3.09 -8.41
C VAL A 186 -5.84 -3.21 -7.46
N VAL A 187 -5.62 -2.83 -6.20
CA VAL A 187 -6.65 -2.82 -5.15
C VAL A 187 -6.82 -1.40 -4.62
N VAL A 188 -8.03 -0.85 -4.78
CA VAL A 188 -8.40 0.47 -4.26
C VAL A 188 -9.55 0.28 -3.28
N MET A 189 -9.23 0.33 -2.00
CA MET A 189 -10.21 0.12 -0.93
C MET A 189 -9.92 1.02 0.27
N GLY A 190 -10.96 1.35 1.02
CA GLY A 190 -10.87 1.91 2.36
C GLY A 190 -11.12 0.84 3.42
N GLU A 191 -11.15 1.28 4.68
CA GLU A 191 -11.32 0.41 5.86
C GLU A 191 -12.78 0.21 6.31
N PHE A 192 -13.68 1.19 6.06
CA PHE A 192 -15.10 1.10 6.38
C PHE A 192 -15.94 2.03 5.52
N GLY A 193 -17.26 1.82 5.55
CA GLY A 193 -18.22 2.66 4.86
C GLY A 193 -18.64 3.85 5.70
N ARG A 194 -19.61 4.60 5.17
CA ARG A 194 -20.21 5.75 5.84
C ARG A 194 -21.69 5.53 6.09
N THR A 195 -22.21 6.05 7.20
CA THR A 195 -23.62 5.87 7.58
C THR A 195 -24.54 6.33 6.46
N PRO A 196 -25.66 5.65 6.15
CA PRO A 196 -26.66 6.16 5.19
C PRO A 196 -27.28 7.48 5.65
N ARG A 197 -27.13 7.80 6.95
CA ARG A 197 -27.60 9.03 7.57
C ARG A 197 -26.51 10.11 7.54
N VAL A 198 -26.98 11.33 7.30
CA VAL A 198 -26.22 12.56 7.46
C VAL A 198 -26.36 13.03 8.90
N SER A 199 -25.25 13.36 9.54
CA SER A 199 -25.22 13.82 10.94
C SER A 199 -24.35 15.07 11.07
N THR A 200 -24.64 15.88 12.09
CA THR A 200 -23.78 17.00 12.49
C THR A 200 -23.26 16.69 13.88
N LEU A 201 -21.94 16.52 14.02
CA LEU A 201 -21.33 16.25 15.32
C LEU A 201 -21.56 17.41 16.30
N PRO A 202 -21.61 17.15 17.62
CA PRO A 202 -21.70 18.20 18.63
C PRO A 202 -20.60 19.26 18.45
N GLY A 203 -20.99 20.53 18.43
CA GLY A 203 -20.07 21.66 18.25
C GLY A 203 -19.65 21.93 16.79
N GLN A 204 -20.15 21.16 15.82
CA GLN A 204 -19.92 21.40 14.40
C GLN A 204 -21.13 22.04 13.73
N THR A 205 -20.90 22.77 12.64
CA THR A 205 -21.97 23.42 11.85
C THR A 205 -22.14 22.82 10.47
N ILE A 206 -21.10 22.14 9.95
CA ILE A 206 -21.12 21.50 8.64
C ILE A 206 -21.32 19.99 8.84
N PRO A 207 -22.35 19.38 8.26
CA PRO A 207 -22.64 17.97 8.45
C PRO A 207 -21.65 17.06 7.71
N GLY A 208 -21.57 15.82 8.16
CA GLY A 208 -20.84 14.74 7.51
C GLY A 208 -21.56 13.40 7.63
N ARG A 209 -20.80 12.31 7.65
CA ARG A 209 -21.29 10.95 7.84
C ARG A 209 -20.38 10.18 8.79
N ASP A 210 -20.98 9.33 9.62
CA ASP A 210 -20.28 8.54 10.63
C ASP A 210 -19.80 7.19 10.08
N HIS A 211 -19.05 6.45 10.89
CA HIS A 211 -18.52 5.13 10.51
C HIS A 211 -19.63 4.10 10.32
N TRP A 212 -19.45 3.27 9.30
CA TRP A 212 -20.40 2.21 8.97
C TRP A 212 -19.69 0.96 8.48
N ALA A 213 -19.48 0.00 9.39
CA ALA A 213 -18.76 -1.23 9.10
C ALA A 213 -19.59 -2.28 8.34
N HIS A 214 -20.90 -2.08 8.20
CA HIS A 214 -21.78 -3.09 7.59
C HIS A 214 -21.63 -3.21 6.08
N ALA A 215 -21.23 -2.14 5.38
CA ALA A 215 -21.06 -2.14 3.93
C ALA A 215 -20.10 -1.05 3.47
N TYR A 216 -19.18 -1.40 2.57
CA TYR A 216 -18.32 -0.49 1.82
C TYR A 216 -17.91 -1.15 0.50
N SER A 217 -17.36 -0.35 -0.42
CA SER A 217 -16.95 -0.80 -1.75
C SER A 217 -15.42 -0.75 -1.90
N GLY A 218 -14.89 -1.65 -2.73
CA GLY A 218 -13.53 -1.59 -3.25
C GLY A 218 -13.54 -1.73 -4.77
N LEU A 219 -12.50 -1.22 -5.41
CA LEU A 219 -12.23 -1.41 -6.84
C LEU A 219 -11.03 -2.35 -6.98
N PHE A 220 -11.17 -3.33 -7.87
CA PHE A 220 -10.18 -4.36 -8.14
C PHE A 220 -9.98 -4.47 -9.65
N ALA A 221 -8.72 -4.58 -10.10
CA ALA A 221 -8.39 -4.71 -11.50
C ALA A 221 -7.05 -5.43 -11.72
N GLY A 222 -6.84 -5.95 -12.93
CA GLY A 222 -5.60 -6.63 -13.32
C GLY A 222 -5.48 -8.04 -12.75
N ALA A 223 -4.34 -8.69 -12.98
CA ALA A 223 -4.04 -10.06 -12.52
C ALA A 223 -5.17 -11.09 -12.79
N GLY A 224 -5.77 -11.03 -13.99
CA GLY A 224 -6.85 -11.93 -14.41
C GLY A 224 -8.27 -11.56 -13.95
N ILE A 225 -8.42 -10.52 -13.12
CA ILE A 225 -9.73 -10.00 -12.71
C ILE A 225 -10.50 -9.51 -13.94
N GLN A 226 -11.73 -9.99 -14.10
CA GLN A 226 -12.64 -9.55 -15.16
C GLN A 226 -13.15 -8.15 -14.83
N GLY A 227 -12.83 -7.18 -15.69
CA GLY A 227 -13.29 -5.80 -15.54
C GLY A 227 -14.75 -5.60 -15.97
N GLY A 228 -15.31 -4.42 -15.70
CA GLY A 228 -16.64 -4.03 -16.17
C GLY A 228 -17.81 -4.69 -15.44
N GLN A 229 -17.57 -5.27 -14.26
CA GLN A 229 -18.59 -5.90 -13.43
C GLN A 229 -18.78 -5.20 -12.09
N VAL A 230 -19.98 -5.35 -11.53
CA VAL A 230 -20.32 -4.97 -10.16
C VAL A 230 -20.66 -6.25 -9.41
N ILE A 231 -19.87 -6.57 -8.38
CA ILE A 231 -20.08 -7.74 -7.54
C ILE A 231 -20.66 -7.28 -6.21
N GLY A 232 -21.85 -7.79 -5.90
CA GLY A 232 -22.57 -7.43 -4.69
C GLY A 232 -23.59 -6.32 -4.90
N GLN A 233 -24.49 -6.20 -3.93
CA GLN A 233 -25.61 -5.25 -3.92
C GLN A 233 -25.96 -4.96 -2.47
N THR A 234 -26.26 -3.69 -2.18
CA THR A 234 -26.77 -3.23 -0.89
C THR A 234 -28.26 -2.88 -0.97
N ASP A 235 -28.90 -2.66 0.18
CA ASP A 235 -30.26 -2.12 0.23
C ASP A 235 -30.36 -0.71 -0.40
N ASP A 236 -31.58 -0.22 -0.57
CA ASP A 236 -31.85 1.08 -1.20
C ASP A 236 -31.23 2.28 -0.46
N SER A 237 -30.78 2.08 0.78
CA SER A 237 -30.07 3.09 1.57
C SER A 237 -28.56 2.93 1.54
N ALA A 238 -28.03 1.93 0.84
CA ALA A 238 -26.63 1.51 0.84
C ALA A 238 -26.10 1.15 2.24
N ALA A 239 -26.97 0.64 3.13
CA ALA A 239 -26.61 0.36 4.53
C ALA A 239 -26.18 -1.09 4.73
N TYR A 240 -26.93 -2.06 4.22
CA TYR A 240 -26.66 -3.48 4.43
C TYR A 240 -26.54 -4.24 3.11
N PRO A 241 -25.69 -5.27 3.03
CA PRO A 241 -25.61 -6.14 1.86
C PRO A 241 -26.90 -6.96 1.70
N LEU A 242 -27.44 -7.02 0.47
CA LEU A 242 -28.54 -7.89 0.08
C LEU A 242 -28.07 -9.21 -0.54
N THR A 243 -26.86 -9.22 -1.08
CA THR A 243 -26.19 -10.38 -1.68
C THR A 243 -25.06 -10.85 -0.76
N GLN A 244 -24.34 -11.90 -1.16
CA GLN A 244 -23.20 -12.40 -0.40
C GLN A 244 -22.19 -11.28 -0.11
N PRO A 245 -21.97 -10.91 1.16
CA PRO A 245 -20.93 -9.97 1.50
C PRO A 245 -19.56 -10.66 1.44
N TRP A 246 -18.53 -9.88 1.11
CA TRP A 246 -17.13 -10.29 1.20
C TRP A 246 -16.46 -9.50 2.31
N SER A 247 -15.85 -10.22 3.24
CA SER A 247 -15.16 -9.66 4.40
C SER A 247 -13.74 -9.20 4.05
N PRO A 248 -13.09 -8.40 4.92
CA PRO A 248 -11.67 -8.11 4.78
C PRO A 248 -10.79 -9.37 4.69
N ALA A 249 -11.19 -10.46 5.36
CA ALA A 249 -10.46 -11.72 5.31
C ALA A 249 -10.52 -12.36 3.92
N ASP A 250 -11.66 -12.25 3.22
CA ASP A 250 -11.83 -12.76 1.85
C ASP A 250 -10.98 -11.96 0.85
N VAL A 251 -10.91 -10.64 1.03
CA VAL A 251 -10.03 -9.77 0.24
C VAL A 251 -8.56 -10.15 0.44
N CYS A 252 -8.09 -10.26 1.69
CA CYS A 252 -6.71 -10.68 1.99
C CYS A 252 -6.40 -12.08 1.45
N THR A 253 -7.33 -13.02 1.58
CA THR A 253 -7.17 -14.39 1.05
C THR A 253 -7.03 -14.37 -0.47
N THR A 254 -7.81 -13.55 -1.17
CA THR A 254 -7.73 -13.38 -2.63
C THR A 254 -6.41 -12.76 -3.07
N ILE A 255 -5.91 -11.75 -2.35
CA ILE A 255 -4.60 -11.15 -2.63
C ILE A 255 -3.47 -12.18 -2.43
N TYR A 256 -3.53 -12.97 -1.36
CA TYR A 256 -2.54 -14.02 -1.09
C TYR A 256 -2.58 -15.15 -2.11
N ASP A 257 -3.77 -15.58 -2.52
CA ASP A 257 -3.93 -16.57 -3.59
C ASP A 257 -3.29 -16.08 -4.90
N ALA A 258 -3.51 -14.82 -5.26
CA ALA A 258 -2.87 -14.20 -6.44
C ALA A 258 -1.33 -14.10 -6.32
N LEU A 259 -0.80 -14.04 -5.10
CA LEU A 259 0.64 -14.11 -4.82
C LEU A 259 1.18 -15.54 -4.72
N GLY A 260 0.34 -16.56 -4.93
CA GLY A 260 0.70 -17.98 -4.87
C GLY A 260 0.79 -18.55 -3.46
N VAL A 261 0.25 -17.85 -2.45
CA VAL A 261 0.17 -18.35 -1.08
C VAL A 261 -1.11 -19.17 -0.92
N SER A 262 -0.97 -20.44 -0.57
CA SER A 262 -2.10 -21.35 -0.36
C SER A 262 -3.08 -20.80 0.69
N PRO A 263 -4.40 -20.85 0.47
CA PRO A 263 -5.41 -20.57 1.50
C PRO A 263 -5.30 -21.47 2.74
N GLU A 264 -4.69 -22.65 2.59
CA GLU A 264 -4.41 -23.60 3.69
C GLU A 264 -3.09 -23.29 4.42
N ALA A 265 -2.40 -22.19 4.08
CA ALA A 265 -1.16 -21.82 4.73
C ALA A 265 -1.39 -21.60 6.23
N MET A 266 -0.53 -22.20 7.05
CA MET A 266 -0.58 -22.09 8.51
C MET A 266 0.58 -21.25 9.02
N VAL A 267 0.32 -20.44 10.04
CA VAL A 267 1.32 -19.76 10.86
C VAL A 267 1.30 -20.32 12.28
N ILE A 268 2.48 -20.47 12.85
CA ILE A 268 2.65 -20.91 14.23
C ILE A 268 2.76 -19.68 15.12
N ASP A 269 1.87 -19.57 16.11
CA ASP A 269 1.90 -18.47 17.06
C ASP A 269 3.00 -18.66 18.13
N PRO A 270 3.28 -17.64 18.98
CA PRO A 270 4.28 -17.75 20.04
C PRO A 270 4.00 -18.85 21.09
N LEU A 271 2.77 -19.34 21.18
CA LEU A 271 2.36 -20.45 22.06
C LEU A 271 2.43 -21.82 21.34
N GLN A 272 3.04 -21.88 20.15
CA GLN A 272 3.19 -23.08 19.32
C GLN A 272 1.85 -23.66 18.82
N ARG A 273 0.82 -22.81 18.68
CA ARG A 273 -0.47 -23.22 18.11
C ARG A 273 -0.49 -22.94 16.61
N PRO A 274 -0.90 -23.90 15.78
CA PRO A 274 -1.11 -23.67 14.36
C PRO A 274 -2.40 -22.86 14.17
N ASN A 275 -2.31 -21.77 13.43
CA ASN A 275 -3.45 -20.96 12.99
C ASN A 275 -3.38 -20.83 11.47
N HIS A 276 -4.52 -20.79 10.78
CA HIS A 276 -4.51 -20.39 9.37
C HIS A 276 -3.96 -18.97 9.26
N LEU A 277 -3.15 -18.73 8.23
CA LEU A 277 -2.61 -17.42 7.90
C LEU A 277 -3.76 -16.43 7.62
N MET A 278 -4.78 -16.89 6.91
CA MET A 278 -6.03 -16.17 6.65
C MET A 278 -7.22 -17.12 6.77
N ASN A 279 -8.35 -16.60 7.26
CA ASN A 279 -9.59 -17.37 7.46
C ASN A 279 -10.71 -16.95 6.49
N GLY A 280 -10.35 -16.38 5.33
CA GLY A 280 -11.31 -15.98 4.30
C GLY A 280 -11.41 -17.00 3.17
N GLN A 281 -12.16 -16.65 2.14
CA GLN A 281 -12.32 -17.39 0.90
C GLN A 281 -11.88 -16.52 -0.28
N VAL A 282 -11.37 -17.16 -1.33
CA VAL A 282 -11.08 -16.48 -2.59
C VAL A 282 -12.38 -15.95 -3.19
N ILE A 283 -12.41 -14.68 -3.57
CA ILE A 283 -13.53 -14.02 -4.24
C ILE A 283 -13.56 -14.50 -5.69
N THR A 284 -14.02 -15.74 -5.89
CA THR A 284 -14.12 -16.37 -7.21
C THR A 284 -14.88 -15.54 -8.27
N PRO A 285 -15.90 -14.72 -7.91
CA PRO A 285 -16.53 -13.83 -8.88
C PRO A 285 -15.59 -12.84 -9.57
N PHE A 286 -14.42 -12.52 -9.00
CA PHE A 286 -13.42 -11.69 -9.70
C PHE A 286 -12.96 -12.29 -11.02
N TYR A 287 -12.96 -13.62 -11.15
CA TYR A 287 -12.38 -14.33 -12.29
C TYR A 287 -13.43 -14.93 -13.23
N SER A 288 -14.72 -14.79 -12.91
CA SER A 288 -15.83 -15.24 -13.73
C SER A 288 -16.62 -14.04 -14.26
N ALA A 289 -17.18 -14.13 -15.46
CA ALA A 289 -18.15 -13.14 -15.91
C ALA A 289 -19.40 -13.20 -15.01
N ALA A 290 -19.89 -12.04 -14.56
CA ALA A 290 -21.15 -11.96 -13.84
C ALA A 290 -22.28 -12.52 -14.72
N SER A 291 -22.99 -13.53 -14.20
CA SER A 291 -24.15 -14.17 -14.83
C SER A 291 -25.42 -13.33 -14.70
#